data_AF-A0AAW2R2H7-F1
#
_entry.id   AF-A0AAW2R2H7-F1
#
_cell.length_a   1.000
_cell.length_b   1.000
_cell.length_c   1.000
_cell.angle_alpha   90.00
_cell.angle_beta   90.00
_cell.angle_gamma   90.00
#
_symmetry.space_group_name_H-M   'P 1'
#
loop_
_entity.id
_entity.type
_entity.pdbx_description
1 polymer ?
#
loop_
_entity_poly.entity_id
_entity_poly.type
_entity_poly.pdbx_seq_one_letter_code
_entity_poly.pdbx_strand_id
1 'polypeptide(L)'
;MHRTATQATPYSLVYGVEVVLPLESQIPSLRIAMQKGLTVEDNVHLRLEELEALDEKRLEAQQQLQCYQARMTRAFNKKIRPRSFQVGDLVLAVRRPITLTQRMGNKFVSK
;
A
#
# COMPACT_ATOMS: atom_id res chain seq x y z
N MET A 1 17.81 -5.90 -5.21
CA MET A 1 16.54 -6.48 -5.73
C MET A 1 15.47 -6.29 -4.66
N HIS A 2 14.53 -5.36 -4.85
CA HIS A 2 13.57 -4.98 -3.80
C HIS A 2 12.43 -6.01 -3.72
N ARG A 3 12.25 -6.63 -2.56
CA ARG A 3 11.18 -7.62 -2.31
C ARG A 3 9.89 -6.91 -1.90
N THR A 4 9.34 -6.11 -2.82
CA THR A 4 8.15 -5.28 -2.57
C THR A 4 6.91 -6.17 -2.38
N ALA A 5 6.12 -5.90 -1.33
CA ALA A 5 5.00 -6.77 -0.92
C ALA A 5 3.89 -6.93 -1.99
N THR A 6 3.76 -5.93 -2.86
CA THR A 6 2.77 -5.79 -3.94
C THR A 6 3.39 -5.93 -5.33
N GLN A 7 4.69 -6.24 -5.43
CA GLN A 7 5.52 -6.20 -6.65
C GLN A 7 5.57 -4.86 -7.42
N ALA A 8 4.69 -3.90 -7.10
CA ALA A 8 4.59 -2.57 -7.68
C ALA A 8 5.10 -1.47 -6.73
N THR A 9 5.63 -0.38 -7.30
CA THR A 9 6.05 0.81 -6.54
C THR A 9 4.87 1.54 -5.89
N PRO A 10 5.02 2.22 -4.74
CA PRO A 10 3.94 3.04 -4.16
C PRO A 10 3.39 4.10 -5.12
N TYR A 11 4.25 4.59 -6.02
CA TYR A 11 3.92 5.58 -7.04
C TYR A 11 3.00 5.03 -8.14
N SER A 12 3.30 3.84 -8.67
CA SER A 12 2.48 3.19 -9.70
C SER A 12 1.12 2.74 -9.18
N LEU A 13 0.93 2.63 -7.86
CA LEU A 13 -0.41 2.41 -7.28
C LEU A 13 -1.27 3.68 -7.28
N VAL A 14 -0.67 4.85 -7.01
CA VAL A 14 -1.38 6.13 -7.02
C VAL A 14 -1.69 6.56 -8.45
N TYR A 15 -0.70 6.50 -9.36
CA TYR A 15 -0.77 7.08 -10.70
C TYR A 15 -0.88 6.04 -11.84
N GLY A 16 -0.85 4.74 -11.54
CA GLY A 16 -1.05 3.65 -12.49
C GLY A 16 0.15 3.25 -13.36
N VAL A 17 1.24 4.03 -13.33
CA VAL A 17 2.43 3.83 -14.18
C VAL A 17 3.69 3.83 -13.32
N GLU A 18 4.69 2.99 -13.64
CA GLU A 18 6.00 3.06 -12.98
C GLU A 18 6.72 4.39 -13.28
N VAL A 19 7.63 4.77 -12.38
CA VAL A 19 8.12 6.15 -12.22
C VAL A 19 8.74 6.71 -13.51
N VAL A 20 7.96 7.54 -14.23
CA VAL A 20 8.10 9.01 -14.23
C VAL A 20 6.73 9.67 -14.49
N LEU A 21 6.30 10.67 -13.69
CA LEU A 21 5.48 11.79 -14.22
C LEU A 21 6.14 13.13 -13.88
N PRO A 22 6.78 13.78 -14.86
CA PRO A 22 6.95 15.22 -14.95
C PRO A 22 5.70 15.85 -15.62
N LEU A 23 5.86 17.06 -16.19
CA LEU A 23 5.02 17.68 -17.25
C LEU A 23 4.75 16.79 -18.49
N GLU A 24 5.20 15.55 -18.43
CA GLU A 24 4.82 14.50 -19.34
C GLU A 24 3.44 13.94 -18.90
N SER A 25 3.09 12.69 -19.20
CA SER A 25 1.68 12.27 -19.43
C SER A 25 0.95 13.09 -20.54
N GLN A 26 0.65 14.38 -20.36
CA GLN A 26 0.07 15.24 -21.42
C GLN A 26 1.04 15.42 -22.62
N ILE A 27 2.32 15.66 -22.35
CA ILE A 27 3.31 15.83 -23.43
C ILE A 27 3.61 14.51 -24.17
N PRO A 28 3.67 13.32 -23.54
CA PRO A 28 3.72 12.02 -24.21
C PRO A 28 2.49 11.64 -24.97
N SER A 29 1.26 11.91 -24.50
CA SER A 29 0.10 11.60 -25.35
C SER A 29 0.19 12.39 -26.66
N LEU A 30 0.59 13.66 -26.60
CA LEU A 30 0.93 14.49 -27.76
C LEU A 30 2.18 14.01 -28.54
N ARG A 31 3.29 13.72 -27.88
CA ARG A 31 4.58 13.35 -28.50
C ARG A 31 4.50 11.96 -29.13
N ILE A 32 3.80 11.02 -28.49
CA ILE A 32 3.47 9.69 -29.03
C ILE A 32 2.47 9.83 -30.17
N ALA A 33 1.46 10.72 -30.10
CA ALA A 33 0.58 10.98 -31.23
C ALA A 33 1.38 11.50 -32.44
N MET A 34 2.23 12.52 -32.24
CA MET A 34 3.11 13.06 -33.27
C MET A 34 4.10 12.01 -33.81
N GLN A 35 4.68 11.17 -32.94
CA GLN A 35 5.69 10.18 -33.30
C GLN A 35 5.13 8.91 -33.95
N LYS A 36 3.86 8.55 -33.64
CA LYS A 36 3.11 7.46 -34.28
C LYS A 36 2.23 7.92 -35.44
N GLY A 37 2.10 9.23 -35.68
CA GLY A 37 1.17 9.80 -36.67
C GLY A 37 -0.31 9.59 -36.34
N LEU A 38 -0.65 9.39 -35.07
CA LEU A 38 -2.03 9.12 -34.63
C LEU A 38 -2.91 10.35 -34.80
N THR A 39 -4.17 10.13 -35.15
CA THR A 39 -5.17 11.20 -35.08
C THR A 39 -5.47 11.55 -33.61
N VAL A 40 -6.14 12.69 -33.39
CA VAL A 40 -6.59 13.08 -32.06
C VAL A 40 -7.56 12.05 -31.49
N GLU A 41 -8.39 11.44 -32.34
CA GLU A 41 -9.38 10.41 -31.99
C GLU A 41 -8.70 9.12 -31.53
N ASP A 42 -7.71 8.61 -32.28
CA ASP A 42 -6.92 7.43 -31.89
C ASP A 42 -6.19 7.65 -30.55
N ASN A 43 -5.69 8.87 -30.32
CA ASN A 43 -4.99 9.21 -29.09
C ASN A 43 -5.92 9.23 -27.88
N VAL A 44 -7.14 9.75 -28.04
CA VAL A 44 -8.18 9.73 -27.00
C VAL A 44 -8.61 8.30 -26.70
N HIS A 45 -8.80 7.45 -27.73
CA HIS A 45 -9.13 6.04 -27.54
C HIS A 45 -8.04 5.26 -26.79
N LEU A 46 -6.77 5.37 -27.23
CA LEU A 46 -5.65 4.71 -26.55
C LEU A 46 -5.51 5.20 -25.10
N ARG A 47 -5.77 6.49 -24.85
CA ARG A 47 -5.71 7.06 -23.50
C ARG A 47 -6.84 6.57 -22.60
N LEU A 48 -8.03 6.30 -23.15
CA LEU A 48 -9.15 5.72 -22.43
C LEU A 48 -8.81 4.29 -21.99
N GLU A 49 -8.33 3.46 -22.91
CA GLU A 49 -7.91 2.08 -22.66
C GLU A 49 -6.79 2.00 -21.61
N GLU A 50 -5.78 2.89 -21.68
CA GLU A 50 -4.76 3.02 -20.64
C GLU A 50 -5.35 3.28 -19.25
N LEU A 51 -6.35 4.17 -19.16
CA LEU A 51 -6.98 4.59 -17.90
C LEU A 51 -7.86 3.48 -17.31
N GLU A 52 -8.63 2.78 -18.14
CA GLU A 52 -9.42 1.61 -17.73
C GLU A 52 -8.51 0.51 -17.15
N ALA A 53 -7.39 0.22 -17.82
CA ALA A 53 -6.39 -0.74 -17.34
C ALA A 53 -5.65 -0.30 -16.05
N LEU A 54 -5.75 0.97 -15.61
CA LEU A 54 -5.16 1.39 -14.32
C LEU A 54 -5.96 0.88 -13.13
N ASP A 55 -7.28 0.85 -13.23
CA ASP A 55 -8.14 0.48 -12.10
C ASP A 55 -8.10 -1.03 -11.84
N GLU A 56 -7.94 -1.84 -12.88
CA GLU A 56 -7.63 -3.27 -12.75
C GLU A 56 -6.29 -3.49 -12.01
N LYS A 57 -5.21 -2.79 -12.41
CA LYS A 57 -3.89 -2.88 -11.74
C LYS A 57 -3.93 -2.43 -10.28
N ARG A 58 -4.70 -1.37 -9.98
CA ARG A 58 -4.92 -0.90 -8.60
C ARG A 58 -5.65 -1.96 -7.77
N LEU A 59 -6.71 -2.55 -8.32
CA LEU A 59 -7.47 -3.61 -7.67
C LEU A 59 -6.60 -4.85 -7.41
N GLU A 60 -5.83 -5.30 -8.39
CA GLU A 60 -4.92 -6.44 -8.24
C GLU A 60 -3.89 -6.18 -7.13
N ALA A 61 -3.23 -5.01 -7.14
CA ALA A 61 -2.26 -4.65 -6.11
C ALA A 61 -2.89 -4.56 -4.71
N GLN A 62 -4.13 -4.08 -4.59
CA GLN A 62 -4.86 -4.10 -3.33
C GLN A 62 -5.14 -5.53 -2.85
N GLN A 63 -5.56 -6.45 -3.74
CA GLN A 63 -5.76 -7.86 -3.41
C GLN A 63 -4.44 -8.53 -2.98
N GLN A 64 -3.33 -8.28 -3.71
CA GLN A 64 -2.01 -8.77 -3.34
C GLN A 64 -1.58 -8.26 -1.95
N LEU A 65 -1.81 -6.98 -1.64
CA LEU A 65 -1.52 -6.38 -0.33
C LEU A 65 -2.33 -7.04 0.79
N GLN A 66 -3.64 -7.24 0.60
CA GLN A 66 -4.50 -7.94 1.56
C GLN A 66 -4.03 -9.38 1.80
N CYS A 67 -3.70 -10.12 0.73
CA CYS A 67 -3.13 -11.46 0.82
C CYS A 67 -1.79 -11.49 1.58
N TYR A 68 -0.93 -10.50 1.35
CA TYR A 68 0.34 -10.34 2.08
C TYR A 68 0.11 -10.05 3.57
N GLN A 69 -0.78 -9.11 3.90
CA GLN A 69 -1.15 -8.79 5.29
C GLN A 69 -1.76 -10.01 6.01
N ALA A 70 -2.67 -10.75 5.36
CA ALA A 70 -3.26 -11.97 5.92
C ALA A 70 -2.18 -13.05 6.20
N ARG A 71 -1.21 -13.23 5.28
CA ARG A 71 -0.07 -14.14 5.47
C ARG A 71 0.81 -13.72 6.65
N MET A 72 1.12 -12.43 6.77
CA MET A 72 1.89 -11.91 7.92
C MET A 72 1.15 -12.12 9.24
N THR A 73 -0.12 -11.71 9.32
CA THR A 73 -0.97 -11.86 10.51
C THR A 73 -1.09 -13.33 10.92
N ARG A 74 -1.29 -14.25 9.97
CA ARG A 74 -1.31 -15.69 10.25
C ARG A 74 0.03 -16.21 10.78
N ALA A 75 1.15 -15.78 10.20
CA ALA A 75 2.49 -16.20 10.63
C ALA A 75 2.85 -15.68 12.04
N PHE A 76 2.44 -14.44 12.36
CA PHE A 76 2.61 -13.82 13.67
C PHE A 76 1.71 -14.51 14.72
N ASN A 77 0.41 -14.59 14.46
CA ASN A 77 -0.57 -15.18 15.37
C ASN A 77 -0.31 -16.67 15.64
N LYS A 78 0.27 -17.43 14.69
CA LYS A 78 0.67 -18.84 14.90
C LYS A 78 1.62 -19.02 16.11
N LYS A 79 2.41 -18.01 16.47
CA LYS A 79 3.33 -18.06 17.62
C LYS A 79 2.76 -17.43 18.88
N ILE A 80 1.60 -16.79 18.82
CA ILE A 80 1.01 -16.06 19.94
C ILE A 80 -0.02 -16.95 20.62
N ARG A 81 0.20 -17.22 21.91
CA ARG A 81 -0.82 -17.81 22.78
C ARG A 81 -1.57 -16.66 23.45
N PRO A 82 -2.87 -16.47 23.19
CA PRO A 82 -3.64 -15.46 23.93
C PRO A 82 -3.63 -15.80 25.43
N ARG A 83 -3.49 -14.78 26.26
CA ARG A 83 -3.62 -14.88 27.72
C ARG A 83 -4.63 -13.84 28.17
N SER A 84 -5.64 -14.27 28.91
CA SER A 84 -6.48 -13.41 29.73
C SER A 84 -5.86 -13.27 31.12
N PHE A 85 -6.10 -12.12 31.75
CA PHE A 85 -5.71 -11.83 33.13
C PHE A 85 -6.92 -11.24 33.85
N GLN A 86 -7.04 -11.50 35.15
CA GLN A 86 -8.08 -10.98 36.03
C GLN A 86 -7.51 -9.95 37.02
N VAL A 87 -8.39 -9.18 37.64
CA VAL A 87 -8.01 -8.25 38.71
C VAL A 87 -7.47 -9.06 39.89
N GLY A 88 -6.20 -8.84 40.24
CA GLY A 88 -5.47 -9.60 41.27
C GLY A 88 -4.34 -10.48 40.71
N ASP A 89 -4.29 -10.73 39.40
CA ASP A 89 -3.20 -11.52 38.80
C ASP A 89 -1.86 -10.79 38.84
N LEU A 90 -0.82 -11.46 39.35
CA LEU A 90 0.56 -10.98 39.32
C LEU A 90 1.19 -11.25 37.94
N VAL A 91 1.53 -10.18 37.22
CA VAL A 91 2.13 -10.26 35.87
C VAL A 91 3.45 -9.49 35.78
N LEU A 92 4.42 -10.06 35.07
CA LEU A 92 5.72 -9.42 34.82
C LEU A 92 5.60 -8.43 33.66
N ALA A 93 5.77 -7.14 33.96
CA ALA A 93 5.75 -6.07 32.95
C ALA A 93 7.16 -5.73 32.45
N VAL A 94 7.40 -5.85 31.15
CA VAL A 94 8.66 -5.42 30.52
C VAL A 94 8.67 -3.88 30.43
N ARG A 95 9.51 -3.22 31.23
CA ARG A 95 9.76 -1.77 31.11
C ARG A 95 10.50 -1.49 29.80
N ARG A 96 9.84 -0.82 28.86
CA ARG A 96 10.50 -0.19 27.70
C ARG A 96 11.21 1.09 28.16
N PRO A 97 12.35 1.47 27.54
CA PRO A 97 13.00 2.75 27.85
C PRO A 97 12.04 3.91 27.62
N ILE A 98 12.06 4.90 28.51
CA ILE A 98 11.12 6.02 28.48
C ILE A 98 11.57 7.01 27.41
N THR A 99 10.98 6.93 26.23
CA THR A 99 10.97 8.05 25.27
C THR A 99 10.08 9.15 25.84
N LEU A 100 10.69 10.19 26.41
CA LEU A 100 10.05 11.27 27.18
C LEU A 100 9.03 12.14 26.41
N THR A 101 8.81 11.88 25.12
CA THR A 101 8.03 12.72 24.20
C THR A 101 6.54 12.41 24.11
N GLN A 102 6.03 11.36 24.78
CA GLN A 102 4.58 11.09 24.83
C GLN A 102 4.12 10.78 26.26
N ARG A 103 3.18 11.59 26.76
CA ARG A 103 2.34 11.26 27.92
C ARG A 103 1.59 9.97 27.62
N MET A 104 2.01 8.85 28.22
CA MET A 104 1.24 7.62 28.13
C MET A 104 -0.02 7.77 29.00
N GLY A 105 -1.18 7.91 28.37
CA GLY A 105 -2.46 7.66 29.04
C GLY A 105 -2.51 6.22 29.57
N ASN A 106 -3.26 5.99 30.65
CA ASN A 106 -3.33 4.70 31.33
C ASN A 106 -3.78 3.58 30.36
N LYS A 107 -2.85 2.69 30.01
CA LYS A 107 -3.04 1.64 28.98
C LYS A 107 -3.87 0.45 29.46
N PHE A 108 -4.33 0.48 30.71
CA PHE A 108 -5.16 -0.54 31.33
C PHE A 108 -6.48 0.12 31.73
N VAL A 109 -7.45 0.06 30.82
CA VAL A 109 -8.85 0.42 31.09
C VAL A 109 -9.60 -0.89 31.33
N SER A 110 -10.24 -1.04 32.50
CA SER A 110 -11.16 -2.14 32.73
C SER A 110 -12.38 -1.99 31.84
N LYS A 111 -12.97 -3.12 31.43
CA LYS A 111 -14.39 -3.13 31.05
C LYS A 111 -15.27 -2.91 32.29
#